data_AF-A0A7X8J0W5-F1
#
_entry.id   AF-A0A7X8J0W5-F1
#
_cell.length_a   1.000
_cell.length_b   1.000
_cell.length_c   1.000
_cell.angle_alpha   90.00
_cell.angle_beta   90.00
_cell.angle_gamma   90.00
#
_symmetry.space_group_name_H-M   'P 1'
#
loop_
_entity.id
_entity.type
_entity.pdbx_description
1 polymer ?
#
loop_
_entity_poly.entity_id
_entity_poly.type
_entity_poly.pdbx_seq_one_letter_code
_entity_poly.pdbx_strand_id
1 'polypeptide(L)'
;MKDVIKMIKKKGYTIVELMIVIAIIGLIFSVAPVILKDYIENEQLEKALTKIKYDIRYIQNLRLDKTENYTIAFRRSLTQGVSVVGITDTQFDYVCYNDLNNNGLIEYDEVIEDPFSKKKMMYSFSNDSKYNEKVYRNIKFNSIIFHYSGGSNNKIRFNQIGGIQVFNGFNYNNEMDKESIIEATLYTNGNIKKELVIYPITAEMIIR
;
A
#
# COMPACT_ATOMS: atom_id res chain seq x y z
N MET A 1 26.11 33.96 -57.89
CA MET A 1 26.94 33.77 -56.68
C MET A 1 26.83 35.07 -55.86
N LYS A 2 25.81 35.38 -55.05
CA LYS A 2 24.94 34.61 -54.15
C LYS A 2 25.68 33.73 -53.13
N ASP A 3 26.84 34.19 -52.71
CA ASP A 3 27.40 33.86 -51.40
C ASP A 3 26.82 34.88 -50.41
N VAL A 4 25.53 34.93 -50.09
CA VAL A 4 24.84 34.08 -49.09
C VAL A 4 25.77 33.39 -48.06
N ILE A 5 26.91 34.01 -47.73
CA ILE A 5 27.56 33.77 -46.45
C ILE A 5 26.73 34.55 -45.45
N LYS A 6 25.65 33.88 -45.01
CA LYS A 6 24.86 34.24 -43.85
C LYS A 6 25.84 34.38 -42.70
N MET A 7 26.27 35.61 -42.44
CA MET A 7 27.10 36.00 -41.31
C MET A 7 26.28 35.69 -40.05
N ILE A 8 26.38 34.46 -39.56
CA ILE A 8 25.83 34.05 -38.28
C ILE A 8 26.64 34.83 -37.26
N LYS A 9 26.11 35.97 -36.81
CA LYS A 9 26.65 36.73 -35.68
C LYS A 9 26.70 35.78 -34.48
N LYS A 10 27.87 35.18 -34.23
CA LYS A 10 28.14 34.41 -33.02
C LYS A 10 28.15 35.41 -31.86
N LYS A 11 27.00 35.62 -31.24
CA LYS A 11 26.91 36.36 -29.98
C LYS A 11 27.64 35.51 -28.92
N GLY A 12 28.78 35.99 -28.45
CA GLY A 12 29.48 35.40 -27.31
C GLY A 12 28.73 35.74 -26.02
N TYR A 13 28.62 34.76 -25.12
CA TYR A 13 28.09 35.00 -23.78
C TYR A 13 29.04 35.90 -23.00
N THR A 14 28.49 36.88 -22.29
CA THR A 14 29.27 37.73 -21.38
C THR A 14 29.57 36.97 -20.09
N ILE A 15 30.67 37.34 -19.42
CA ILE A 15 31.03 36.76 -18.10
C ILE A 15 29.92 37.02 -17.08
N VAL A 16 29.27 38.18 -17.16
CA VAL A 16 28.15 38.54 -16.26
C VAL A 16 26.95 37.63 -16.48
N GLU A 17 26.59 37.32 -17.72
CA GLU A 17 25.53 36.34 -18.02
C GLU A 17 25.85 34.96 -17.43
N LEU A 18 27.12 34.53 -17.50
CA LEU A 18 27.53 33.25 -16.91
C LEU A 18 27.39 33.24 -15.37
N MET A 19 27.76 34.34 -14.69
CA MET A 19 27.61 34.47 -13.24
C MET A 19 26.13 34.40 -12.81
N ILE A 20 25.25 35.05 -13.57
CA ILE A 20 23.80 35.00 -13.32
C ILE A 20 23.27 33.58 -13.49
N VAL A 21 23.67 32.86 -14.54
CA VAL A 21 23.25 31.46 -14.77
C VAL A 21 23.69 30.55 -13.63
N ILE A 22 24.95 30.66 -13.18
CA ILE A 22 25.46 29.87 -12.05
C ILE A 22 24.68 30.16 -10.77
N ALA A 23 24.37 31.43 -10.50
CA ALA A 23 23.57 31.81 -9.33
C ALA A 23 22.15 31.20 -9.38
N ILE A 24 21.50 31.22 -10.54
CA ILE A 24 20.17 30.61 -10.73
C ILE A 24 20.24 29.09 -10.55
N ILE A 25 21.25 28.43 -11.12
CA ILE A 25 21.45 26.98 -10.96
C ILE A 25 21.65 26.63 -9.48
N GLY A 26 22.49 27.38 -8.76
CA GLY A 26 22.71 27.18 -7.33
C GLY A 26 21.42 27.29 -6.50
N LEU A 27 20.56 28.25 -6.83
CA LEU A 27 19.25 28.40 -6.19
C LEU A 27 18.36 27.18 -6.46
N ILE A 28 18.28 26.70 -7.70
CA ILE A 28 17.48 25.52 -8.05
C ILE A 28 17.97 24.28 -7.29
N PHE A 29 19.28 24.05 -7.24
CA PHE A 29 19.87 22.91 -6.51
C PHE A 29 19.59 22.97 -5.01
N SER A 30 19.39 24.16 -4.43
CA SER A 30 19.03 24.30 -3.02
C SER A 30 17.60 23.85 -2.70
N VAL A 31 16.66 23.98 -3.64
CA VAL A 31 15.22 23.69 -3.41
C VAL A 31 14.82 22.32 -3.95
N ALA A 32 15.47 21.85 -5.02
CA ALA A 32 15.13 20.59 -5.69
C ALA A 32 15.09 19.34 -4.79
N PRO A 33 16.01 19.14 -3.82
CA PRO A 33 16.01 17.93 -2.99
C PRO A 33 14.74 17.76 -2.14
N VAL A 34 14.18 18.87 -1.62
CA VAL A 34 12.97 18.83 -0.77
C VAL A 34 11.76 18.41 -1.60
N ILE A 35 11.57 19.05 -2.76
CA ILE A 35 10.46 18.75 -3.67
C ILE A 35 10.54 17.30 -4.17
N LEU A 36 11.73 16.85 -4.54
CA LEU A 36 11.93 15.50 -5.06
C LEU A 36 11.62 14.43 -4.00
N LYS A 37 11.99 14.69 -2.74
CA LYS A 37 11.69 13.79 -1.62
C LYS A 37 10.18 13.61 -1.44
N ASP A 38 9.44 14.71 -1.35
CA ASP A 38 7.98 14.67 -1.18
C ASP A 38 7.29 13.99 -2.38
N TYR A 39 7.78 14.22 -3.60
CA TYR A 39 7.27 13.55 -4.79
C TYR A 39 7.46 12.03 -4.71
N ILE A 40 8.68 11.56 -4.41
CA ILE A 40 9.00 10.13 -4.32
C ILE A 40 8.17 9.47 -3.21
N GLU A 41 8.06 10.08 -2.03
CA GLU A 41 7.27 9.55 -0.92
C GLU A 41 5.78 9.39 -1.31
N ASN A 42 5.20 10.38 -1.97
CA ASN A 42 3.80 10.33 -2.42
C ASN A 42 3.55 9.29 -3.51
N GLU A 43 4.48 9.15 -4.47
CA GLU A 43 4.40 8.16 -5.54
C GLU A 43 4.49 6.73 -4.96
N GLN A 44 5.43 6.51 -4.05
CA GLN A 44 5.59 5.23 -3.37
C GLN A 44 4.34 4.90 -2.54
N LEU A 45 3.77 5.89 -1.84
CA LEU A 45 2.53 5.73 -1.10
C LEU A 45 1.36 5.32 -2.02
N GLU A 46 1.18 5.99 -3.15
CA GLU A 46 0.14 5.61 -4.13
C GLU A 46 0.30 4.18 -4.61
N LYS A 47 1.53 3.77 -4.93
CA LYS A 47 1.81 2.41 -5.37
C LYS A 47 1.49 1.38 -4.27
N ALA A 48 1.73 1.71 -3.00
CA ALA A 48 1.44 0.83 -1.88
C ALA A 48 -0.07 0.70 -1.64
N LEU A 49 -0.80 1.82 -1.67
CA LEU A 49 -2.27 1.83 -1.57
C LEU A 49 -2.92 1.08 -2.72
N THR A 50 -2.44 1.29 -3.95
CA THR A 50 -2.92 0.58 -5.14
C THR A 50 -2.73 -0.93 -4.99
N LYS A 51 -1.60 -1.37 -4.41
CA LYS A 51 -1.35 -2.79 -4.16
C LYS A 51 -2.27 -3.35 -3.08
N ILE A 52 -2.45 -2.66 -1.96
CA ILE A 52 -3.41 -3.06 -0.91
C ILE A 52 -4.82 -3.19 -1.49
N LYS A 53 -5.25 -2.20 -2.28
CA LYS A 53 -6.56 -2.23 -2.97
C LYS A 53 -6.69 -3.41 -3.91
N TYR A 54 -5.64 -3.70 -4.68
CA TYR A 54 -5.60 -4.86 -5.57
C TYR A 54 -5.70 -6.17 -4.78
N ASP A 55 -4.96 -6.32 -3.69
CA ASP A 55 -4.95 -7.54 -2.86
C ASP A 55 -6.30 -7.77 -2.19
N ILE A 56 -6.93 -6.70 -1.70
CA ILE A 56 -8.29 -6.76 -1.14
C ILE A 56 -9.28 -7.24 -2.19
N ARG A 57 -9.24 -6.65 -3.40
CA ARG A 57 -10.11 -7.09 -4.51
C ARG A 57 -9.84 -8.52 -4.93
N TYR A 58 -8.58 -8.93 -4.96
CA TYR A 58 -8.21 -10.29 -5.30
C TYR A 58 -8.81 -11.28 -4.30
N ILE A 59 -8.68 -11.03 -3.00
CA ILE A 59 -9.27 -11.87 -1.96
C ILE A 59 -10.80 -11.88 -2.04
N GLN A 60 -11.39 -10.71 -2.28
CA GLN A 60 -12.83 -10.60 -2.49
C GLN A 60 -13.31 -11.38 -3.73
N ASN A 61 -12.46 -11.64 -4.72
CA ASN A 61 -12.78 -12.50 -5.85
C ASN A 61 -12.50 -13.98 -5.53
N LEU A 62 -11.41 -14.28 -4.84
CA LEU A 62 -11.02 -15.66 -4.49
C LEU A 62 -12.09 -16.36 -3.63
N ARG A 63 -12.75 -15.62 -2.73
CA ARG A 63 -13.90 -16.14 -1.96
C ARG A 63 -15.07 -16.58 -2.82
N LEU A 64 -15.33 -15.90 -3.95
CA LEU A 64 -16.45 -16.24 -4.84
C LEU A 64 -16.23 -17.59 -5.52
N ASP A 65 -14.97 -18.00 -5.64
CA ASP A 65 -14.57 -19.27 -6.26
C ASP A 65 -14.56 -20.43 -5.25
N LYS A 66 -14.05 -20.19 -4.01
CA LYS A 66 -13.70 -21.28 -3.08
C LYS A 66 -14.61 -21.46 -1.87
N THR A 67 -15.59 -20.59 -1.62
CA THR A 67 -16.49 -20.64 -0.43
C THR A 67 -15.74 -20.70 0.92
N GLU A 68 -14.53 -20.17 0.96
CA GLU A 68 -13.66 -20.12 2.13
C GLU A 68 -13.64 -18.71 2.75
N ASN A 69 -13.28 -18.62 4.03
CA ASN A 69 -13.10 -17.35 4.72
C ASN A 69 -11.66 -16.86 4.51
N TYR A 70 -11.49 -15.67 3.99
CA TYR A 70 -10.17 -15.08 3.79
C TYR A 70 -9.98 -13.87 4.69
N THR A 71 -8.78 -13.72 5.25
CA THR A 71 -8.47 -12.65 6.18
C THR A 71 -7.26 -11.86 5.70
N ILE A 72 -7.32 -10.54 5.87
CA ILE A 72 -6.16 -9.67 5.78
C ILE A 72 -5.88 -9.11 7.16
N ALA A 73 -4.65 -9.31 7.64
CA ALA A 73 -4.18 -8.76 8.90
C ALA A 73 -3.05 -7.76 8.65
N PHE A 74 -3.26 -6.54 9.11
CA PHE A 74 -2.26 -5.48 9.11
C PHE A 74 -1.57 -5.41 10.47
N ARG A 75 -0.33 -4.97 10.47
CA ARG A 75 0.41 -4.61 11.67
C ARG A 75 -0.29 -3.44 12.37
N ARG A 76 -0.45 -3.56 13.69
CA ARG A 76 -0.93 -2.47 14.54
C ARG A 76 0.28 -1.67 15.05
N SER A 77 0.18 -0.34 15.03
CA SER A 77 1.26 0.55 15.45
C SER A 77 1.75 0.28 16.88
N LEU A 78 3.07 0.33 17.03
CA LEU A 78 3.92 0.47 18.22
C LEU A 78 4.43 -0.77 18.99
N THR A 79 3.77 -1.94 19.02
CA THR A 79 4.33 -3.08 19.81
C THR A 79 3.97 -4.48 19.34
N GLN A 80 3.05 -4.63 18.38
CA GLN A 80 2.56 -5.94 17.94
C GLN A 80 2.78 -6.07 16.44
N GLY A 81 3.76 -6.87 16.02
CA GLY A 81 3.81 -7.29 14.63
C GLY A 81 2.84 -8.42 14.35
N VAL A 82 2.64 -8.66 13.06
CA VAL A 82 1.92 -9.85 12.61
C VAL A 82 2.95 -10.97 12.50
N SER A 83 2.69 -12.09 13.18
CA SER A 83 3.57 -13.25 13.17
C SER A 83 2.93 -14.35 12.34
N VAL A 84 3.75 -15.04 11.56
CA VAL A 84 3.36 -16.28 10.88
C VAL A 84 4.17 -17.41 11.50
N VAL A 85 3.47 -18.46 11.92
CA VAL A 85 4.07 -19.68 12.47
C VAL A 85 4.97 -20.30 11.42
N GLY A 86 6.19 -20.65 11.81
CA GLY A 86 7.22 -21.17 10.89
C GLY A 86 8.09 -20.10 10.23
N ILE A 87 7.87 -18.81 10.52
CA ILE A 87 8.75 -17.71 10.09
C ILE A 87 9.45 -17.10 11.30
N THR A 88 10.79 -17.09 11.28
CA THR A 88 11.63 -16.62 12.39
C THR A 88 12.11 -15.17 12.26
N ASP A 89 11.89 -14.52 11.11
CA ASP A 89 12.36 -13.16 10.84
C ASP A 89 11.31 -12.09 11.25
N THR A 90 11.78 -10.86 11.45
CA THR A 90 10.99 -9.70 11.88
C THR A 90 9.80 -9.42 10.97
N GLN A 91 8.63 -9.88 11.44
CA GLN A 91 7.27 -9.34 11.31
C GLN A 91 7.04 -8.34 10.17
N PHE A 92 6.30 -8.81 9.16
CA PHE A 92 5.85 -8.06 7.99
C PHE A 92 4.71 -7.07 8.34
N ASP A 93 4.37 -6.20 7.39
CA ASP A 93 3.39 -5.12 7.59
C ASP A 93 1.94 -5.57 7.36
N TYR A 94 1.70 -6.49 6.42
CA TYR A 94 0.44 -7.21 6.33
C TYR A 94 0.56 -8.59 5.66
N VAL A 95 -0.42 -9.45 5.95
CA VAL A 95 -0.56 -10.78 5.35
C VAL A 95 -2.00 -11.05 4.96
N CYS A 96 -2.15 -11.77 3.86
CA CYS A 96 -3.40 -12.32 3.37
C CYS A 96 -3.38 -13.85 3.56
N TYR A 97 -4.34 -14.40 4.30
CA TYR A 97 -4.36 -15.82 4.67
C TYR A 97 -5.78 -16.39 4.74
N ASN A 98 -5.89 -17.71 4.69
CA ASN A 98 -7.09 -18.48 5.02
C ASN A 98 -6.76 -19.37 6.23
N ASP A 99 -7.38 -19.10 7.37
CA ASP A 99 -7.23 -19.87 8.62
C ASP A 99 -8.00 -21.19 8.46
N LEU A 100 -7.34 -22.19 7.86
CA LEU A 100 -7.96 -23.45 7.43
C LEU A 100 -8.39 -24.29 8.63
N ASN A 101 -7.62 -24.22 9.71
CA ASN A 101 -7.85 -25.00 10.92
C ASN A 101 -8.60 -24.21 12.03
N ASN A 102 -8.90 -22.92 11.81
CA ASN A 102 -9.58 -22.02 12.73
C ASN A 102 -8.89 -21.92 14.11
N ASN A 103 -7.57 -22.05 14.16
CA ASN A 103 -6.82 -21.95 15.42
C ASN A 103 -6.45 -20.49 15.77
N GLY A 104 -6.72 -19.53 14.87
CA GLY A 104 -6.43 -18.11 15.05
C GLY A 104 -4.94 -17.74 14.95
N LEU A 105 -4.08 -18.71 14.67
CA LEU A 105 -2.69 -18.51 14.26
C LEU A 105 -2.67 -18.32 12.74
N ILE A 106 -1.53 -17.85 12.22
CA ILE A 106 -1.33 -17.71 10.79
C ILE A 106 -0.20 -18.67 10.44
N GLU A 107 -0.49 -19.74 9.73
CA GLU A 107 0.51 -20.72 9.32
C GLU A 107 1.02 -20.41 7.91
N TYR A 108 2.23 -20.85 7.58
CA TYR A 108 2.86 -20.46 6.30
C TYR A 108 2.12 -21.01 5.07
N ASP A 109 1.55 -22.20 5.18
CA ASP A 109 0.74 -22.86 4.16
C ASP A 109 -0.66 -22.23 4.00
N GLU A 110 -1.19 -21.60 5.05
CA GLU A 110 -2.44 -20.84 5.06
C GLU A 110 -2.34 -19.47 4.35
N VAL A 111 -1.12 -18.99 4.13
CA VAL A 111 -0.90 -17.73 3.43
C VAL A 111 -1.23 -17.85 1.94
N ILE A 112 -2.05 -16.93 1.45
CA ILE A 112 -2.51 -16.87 0.06
C ILE A 112 -1.33 -16.58 -0.87
N GLU A 113 -1.32 -17.18 -2.05
CA GLU A 113 -0.33 -16.87 -3.09
C GLU A 113 -0.83 -15.79 -4.05
N ASP A 114 0.03 -14.82 -4.36
CA ASP A 114 -0.23 -13.82 -5.38
C ASP A 114 -0.32 -14.54 -6.75
N PRO A 115 -1.41 -14.35 -7.50
CA PRO A 115 -1.71 -15.18 -8.68
C PRO A 115 -0.69 -14.99 -9.81
N PHE A 116 -0.03 -13.83 -9.85
CA PHE A 116 0.93 -13.47 -10.88
C PHE A 116 2.35 -13.89 -10.51
N SER A 117 2.77 -13.59 -9.28
CA SER A 117 4.14 -13.84 -8.84
C SER A 117 4.34 -15.22 -8.23
N LYS A 118 3.26 -15.95 -7.90
CA LYS A 118 3.26 -17.26 -7.21
C LYS A 118 3.96 -17.23 -5.84
N LYS A 119 4.10 -16.04 -5.27
CA LYS A 119 4.73 -15.84 -3.98
C LYS A 119 3.66 -15.56 -2.93
N LYS A 120 3.94 -15.96 -1.69
CA LYS A 120 3.07 -15.72 -0.55
C LYS A 120 2.76 -14.22 -0.39
N MET A 121 1.50 -13.88 -0.18
CA MET A 121 0.97 -12.52 0.01
C MET A 121 1.27 -12.00 1.41
N MET A 122 2.58 -11.93 1.70
CA MET A 122 3.16 -11.36 2.90
C MET A 122 4.06 -10.22 2.46
N TYR A 123 3.80 -9.03 2.97
CA TYR A 123 4.46 -7.84 2.47
C TYR A 123 5.04 -7.03 3.60
N SER A 124 6.27 -6.56 3.39
CA SER A 124 6.82 -5.47 4.17
C SER A 124 7.11 -4.28 3.27
N PHE A 125 6.74 -3.11 3.77
CA PHE A 125 7.06 -1.79 3.24
C PHE A 125 8.33 -1.22 3.88
N SER A 126 8.92 -1.95 4.85
CA SER A 126 10.23 -1.66 5.41
C SER A 126 11.35 -2.05 4.45
N ASN A 127 12.45 -1.30 4.50
CA ASN A 127 13.68 -1.58 3.74
C ASN A 127 14.42 -2.85 4.22
N ASP A 128 13.99 -3.46 5.33
CA ASP A 128 14.76 -4.46 6.08
C ASP A 128 14.25 -5.90 5.91
N SER A 129 13.32 -6.15 4.97
CA SER A 129 12.69 -7.47 4.82
C SER A 129 13.21 -8.25 3.61
N LYS A 130 13.54 -9.52 3.83
CA LYS A 130 13.90 -10.50 2.79
C LYS A 130 12.70 -11.03 1.98
N TYR A 131 11.48 -10.59 2.29
CA TYR A 131 10.24 -11.08 1.69
C TYR A 131 9.79 -10.15 0.56
N ASN A 132 9.22 -10.74 -0.50
CA ASN A 132 8.71 -10.10 -1.72
C ASN A 132 8.92 -8.57 -1.78
N GLU A 133 10.16 -8.16 -2.06
CA GLU A 133 10.46 -6.77 -2.35
C GLU A 133 9.59 -6.33 -3.54
N LYS A 134 8.49 -5.65 -3.25
CA LYS A 134 8.06 -4.57 -4.13
C LYS A 134 8.56 -3.31 -3.45
N VAL A 135 9.46 -2.63 -4.14
CA VAL A 135 10.34 -1.56 -3.65
C VAL A 135 9.51 -0.36 -3.18
N TYR A 136 8.92 -0.45 -1.99
CA TYR A 136 8.24 0.65 -1.30
C TYR A 136 9.22 1.29 -0.31
N ARG A 137 10.40 1.67 -0.81
CA ARG A 137 11.50 2.12 0.06
C ARG A 137 11.10 3.35 0.84
N ASN A 138 11.34 3.37 2.15
CA ASN A 138 11.08 4.51 3.04
C ASN A 138 9.60 4.80 3.38
N ILE A 139 8.67 3.91 3.06
CA ILE A 139 7.31 4.04 3.58
C ILE A 139 7.24 3.37 4.94
N LYS A 140 6.94 4.15 5.98
CA LYS A 140 6.56 3.62 7.30
C LYS A 140 5.08 3.81 7.50
N PHE A 141 4.34 2.71 7.49
CA PHE A 141 2.95 2.72 7.96
C PHE A 141 2.95 2.64 9.48
N ASN A 142 2.43 3.68 10.13
CA ASN A 142 2.20 3.60 11.55
C ASN A 142 1.03 2.63 11.80
N SER A 143 -0.08 2.81 11.11
CA SER A 143 -1.23 1.90 11.15
C SER A 143 -2.05 2.00 9.87
N ILE A 144 -2.66 0.89 9.48
CA ILE A 144 -3.84 0.87 8.63
C ILE A 144 -4.98 0.45 9.53
N ILE A 145 -5.93 1.37 9.68
CA ILE A 145 -7.09 1.20 10.54
C ILE A 145 -8.29 1.07 9.62
N PHE A 146 -9.03 -0.01 9.76
CA PHE A 146 -10.29 -0.18 9.07
C PHE A 146 -11.42 0.35 9.93
N HIS A 147 -12.04 1.44 9.46
CA HIS A 147 -13.17 2.06 10.14
C HIS A 147 -14.48 1.39 9.74
N TYR A 148 -15.39 1.28 10.71
CA TYR A 148 -16.73 0.75 10.50
C TYR A 148 -17.73 1.26 11.53
N SER A 149 -19.03 1.08 11.25
CA SER A 149 -20.14 1.54 12.10
C SER A 149 -20.00 1.13 13.59
N GLY A 150 -19.27 0.05 13.88
CA GLY A 150 -19.06 -0.49 15.23
C GLY A 150 -17.65 -0.35 15.81
N GLY A 151 -16.73 0.41 15.18
CA GLY A 151 -15.39 0.64 15.74
C GLY A 151 -14.27 0.64 14.70
N SER A 152 -13.10 0.15 15.10
CA SER A 152 -11.95 0.05 14.20
C SER A 152 -11.09 -1.17 14.49
N ASN A 153 -10.53 -1.79 13.44
CA ASN A 153 -9.66 -2.96 13.57
C ASN A 153 -8.53 -2.95 12.53
N ASN A 154 -7.45 -3.67 12.81
CA ASN A 154 -6.34 -3.93 11.89
C ASN A 154 -6.49 -5.26 11.13
N LYS A 155 -7.55 -6.03 11.40
CA LYS A 155 -7.91 -7.27 10.69
C LYS A 155 -9.27 -7.11 10.04
N ILE A 156 -9.36 -7.57 8.79
CA ILE A 156 -10.61 -7.76 8.07
C ILE A 156 -10.70 -9.22 7.64
N ARG A 157 -11.82 -9.87 7.95
CA ARG A 157 -12.21 -11.15 7.36
C ARG A 157 -13.28 -10.90 6.31
N PHE A 158 -13.22 -11.62 5.21
CA PHE A 158 -14.28 -11.68 4.20
C PHE A 158 -14.98 -13.02 4.37
N ASN A 159 -16.28 -12.99 4.68
CA ASN A 159 -17.07 -14.19 4.80
C ASN A 159 -17.45 -14.77 3.43
N GLN A 160 -18.08 -15.93 3.43
CA GLN A 160 -18.49 -16.68 2.24
C GLN A 160 -19.38 -15.86 1.28
N ILE A 161 -20.24 -14.98 1.81
CA ILE A 161 -21.13 -14.13 1.00
C ILE A 161 -20.52 -12.78 0.61
N GLY A 162 -19.36 -12.42 1.17
CA GLY A 162 -18.68 -11.15 0.89
C GLY A 162 -18.99 -10.01 1.81
N GLY A 163 -19.78 -10.32 2.83
CA GLY A 163 -19.81 -9.53 4.03
C GLY A 163 -18.40 -9.43 4.56
N ILE A 164 -18.04 -8.20 4.88
CA ILE A 164 -16.84 -7.92 5.64
C ILE A 164 -17.21 -8.25 7.09
N GLN A 165 -16.41 -9.08 7.74
CA GLN A 165 -16.50 -9.38 9.16
C GLN A 165 -15.32 -8.72 9.85
N VAL A 166 -15.63 -7.85 10.81
CA VAL A 166 -14.57 -7.24 11.62
C VAL A 166 -14.40 -8.04 12.89
N PHE A 167 -13.14 -8.32 13.20
CA PHE A 167 -12.77 -9.00 14.42
C PHE A 167 -13.10 -8.10 15.62
N ASN A 168 -13.66 -8.65 16.68
CA ASN A 168 -13.80 -7.92 17.94
C ASN A 168 -13.38 -8.84 19.09
N GLY A 169 -12.07 -8.89 19.37
CA GLY A 169 -11.51 -9.77 20.40
C GLY A 169 -11.18 -11.18 19.90
N PHE A 170 -12.09 -12.16 20.06
CA PHE A 170 -11.87 -13.57 19.67
C PHE A 170 -12.97 -14.14 18.76
N ASN A 171 -14.06 -13.40 18.56
CA ASN A 171 -15.23 -13.90 17.83
C ASN A 171 -15.59 -12.98 16.65
N TYR A 172 -15.98 -13.58 15.54
CA TYR A 172 -16.54 -12.90 14.36
C TYR A 172 -18.06 -12.89 14.45
N ASN A 173 -18.61 -12.15 15.43
CA ASN A 173 -20.04 -12.23 15.72
C ASN A 173 -20.89 -11.18 15.01
N ASN A 174 -20.28 -10.19 14.36
CA ASN A 174 -21.00 -9.12 13.68
C ASN A 174 -20.67 -9.17 12.19
N GLU A 175 -21.62 -9.68 11.38
CA GLU A 175 -21.64 -9.33 9.96
C GLU A 175 -21.79 -7.83 9.87
N MET A 176 -20.88 -7.16 9.17
CA MET A 176 -21.09 -5.76 8.84
C MET A 176 -22.31 -5.64 7.93
N ASP A 177 -23.04 -4.54 8.08
CA ASP A 177 -24.01 -4.12 7.08
C ASP A 177 -23.36 -4.13 5.70
N LYS A 178 -24.10 -4.64 4.71
CA LYS A 178 -23.65 -4.83 3.32
C LYS A 178 -23.15 -3.54 2.66
N GLU A 179 -23.39 -2.38 3.27
CA GLU A 179 -22.98 -1.05 2.83
C GLU A 179 -21.73 -0.51 3.54
N SER A 180 -21.10 -1.30 4.42
CA SER A 180 -19.96 -0.82 5.20
C SER A 180 -18.77 -0.47 4.30
N ILE A 181 -18.45 0.81 4.27
CA ILE A 181 -17.28 1.35 3.61
C ILE A 181 -16.06 1.01 4.47
N ILE A 182 -15.07 0.34 3.89
CA ILE A 182 -13.78 0.18 4.53
C ILE A 182 -12.97 1.43 4.20
N GLU A 183 -12.83 2.30 5.19
CA GLU A 183 -11.86 3.40 5.14
C GLU A 183 -10.57 2.92 5.80
N ALA A 184 -9.48 3.00 5.05
CA ALA A 184 -8.13 2.76 5.53
C ALA A 184 -7.40 4.10 5.62
N THR A 185 -7.18 4.57 6.84
CA THR A 185 -6.43 5.79 7.10
C THR A 185 -4.95 5.49 7.24
N LEU A 186 -4.14 6.17 6.43
CA LEU A 186 -2.71 5.98 6.43
C LEU A 186 -1.98 7.05 7.23
N TYR A 187 -1.17 6.60 8.18
CA TYR A 187 -0.39 7.47 9.05
C TYR A 187 1.12 7.32 8.78
N THR A 188 1.80 8.44 8.51
CA THR A 188 3.28 8.51 8.47
C THR A 188 3.76 9.55 9.48
N ASN A 189 4.67 9.17 10.39
CA ASN A 189 5.19 10.09 11.42
C ASN A 189 4.08 10.80 12.24
N GLY A 190 2.94 10.13 12.45
CA GLY A 190 1.80 10.66 13.22
C GLY A 190 0.82 11.53 12.43
N ASN A 191 1.10 11.85 11.16
CA ASN A 191 0.19 12.63 10.32
C ASN A 191 -0.60 11.73 9.37
N ILE A 192 -1.89 12.01 9.21
CA ILE A 192 -2.73 11.41 8.16
C ILE A 192 -2.17 11.86 6.81
N LYS A 193 -1.87 10.91 5.93
CA LYS A 193 -1.39 11.19 4.58
C LYS A 193 -2.46 10.95 3.53
N LYS A 194 -3.18 9.83 3.61
CA LYS A 194 -4.19 9.43 2.63
C LYS A 194 -5.25 8.54 3.25
N GLU A 195 -6.44 8.61 2.68
CA GLU A 195 -7.56 7.72 2.95
C GLU A 195 -7.78 6.81 1.75
N LEU A 196 -7.92 5.52 2.01
CA LEU A 196 -8.28 4.53 1.01
C LEU A 196 -9.69 4.05 1.30
N VAL A 197 -10.62 4.36 0.40
CA VAL A 197 -12.02 3.94 0.47
C VAL A 197 -12.20 2.68 -0.36
N ILE A 198 -12.68 1.61 0.27
CA ILE A 198 -12.94 0.33 -0.38
C ILE A 198 -14.40 -0.04 -0.16
N TYR A 199 -15.09 -0.25 -1.26
CA TYR A 199 -16.48 -0.68 -1.27
C TYR A 199 -16.56 -2.21 -1.27
N PRO A 200 -17.53 -2.79 -0.54
CA PRO A 200 -17.84 -4.21 -0.64
C PRO A 200 -18.30 -4.55 -2.07
N ILE A 201 -17.94 -5.74 -2.54
CA ILE A 201 -18.52 -6.27 -3.78
C ILE A 201 -19.96 -6.67 -3.47
N THR A 202 -20.93 -5.90 -3.96
CA THR A 202 -22.35 -6.22 -3.82
C THR A 202 -22.75 -7.29 -4.82
N ALA A 203 -23.78 -8.08 -4.50
CA ALA A 203 -24.31 -9.11 -5.39
C ALA A 203 -24.72 -8.55 -6.77
N GLU A 204 -25.14 -7.28 -6.82
CA GLU A 204 -25.49 -6.60 -8.06
C GLU A 204 -24.31 -6.36 -9.00
N MET A 205 -23.09 -6.21 -8.46
CA MET A 205 -21.87 -6.07 -9.28
C MET A 205 -21.42 -7.40 -9.89
N ILE A 206 -21.91 -8.54 -9.40
CA ILE A 206 -21.52 -9.89 -9.85
C ILE A 206 -22.40 -10.35 -11.05
N ILE A 207 -23.57 -9.73 -11.25
CA ILE A 207 -24.56 -10.15 -12.27
C ILE A 207 -24.39 -9.40 -13.60
N ARG A 208 -23.31 -8.62 -13.79
CA ARG A 208 -22.96 -7.96 -15.06
C ARG A 208 -21.66 -8.49 -15.62
#